data_AF-A0A2M9P9D6-F1
#
_entry.id   AF-A0A2M9P9D6-F1
#
_cell.length_a   1.000
_cell.length_b   1.000
_cell.length_c   1.000
_cell.angle_alpha   90.00
_cell.angle_beta   90.00
_cell.angle_gamma   90.00
#
_symmetry.space_group_name_H-M   'P 1'
#
loop_
_entity.id
_entity.type
_entity.pdbx_description
1 polymer ?
#
loop_
_entity_poly.entity_id
_entity_poly.type
_entity_poly.pdbx_seq_one_letter_code
_entity_poly.pdbx_strand_id
1 'polypeptide(L)' 'RRLREMIGDRPVHIEIDGGVTTETAPLVAKAGADVLVAGSAVFKGGSVRDPAPYGANIRAIREAAASVLAPA' A
#
# COMPACT_ATOMS: atom_id res chain seq x y z
N ARG A 1 -15.00 -3.91 -2.53
CA ARG A 1 -16.31 -3.32 -2.91
C ARG A 1 -17.39 -3.53 -1.83
N ARG A 2 -17.73 -4.77 -1.42
CA ARG A 2 -18.69 -5.02 -0.32
C ARG A 2 -18.47 -4.20 0.96
N LEU A 3 -17.23 -4.09 1.46
CA LEU A 3 -16.93 -3.27 2.64
C LEU A 3 -17.24 -1.79 2.43
N ARG A 4 -16.98 -1.25 1.22
CA ARG A 4 -17.29 0.15 0.89
C ARG A 4 -18.80 0.37 0.84
N GLU A 5 -19.57 -0.58 0.31
CA GLU A 5 -21.04 -0.56 0.36
C GLU A 5 -21.56 -0.59 1.80
N MET A 6 -20.96 -1.43 2.66
CA MET A 6 -21.31 -1.47 4.09
C MET A 6 -20.99 -0.15 4.81
N ILE A 7 -19.90 0.53 4.43
CA ILE A 7 -19.51 1.83 4.98
C ILE A 7 -20.49 2.93 4.56
N GLY A 8 -20.94 2.96 3.30
CA GLY A 8 -21.78 4.03 2.76
C GLY A 8 -21.03 5.37 2.72
N ASP A 9 -21.72 6.47 3.02
CA ASP A 9 -21.15 7.83 2.92
C ASP A 9 -20.33 8.26 4.16
N ARG A 10 -20.08 7.35 5.10
CA ARG A 10 -19.30 7.67 6.30
C ARG A 10 -17.82 7.90 5.95
N PRO A 11 -17.14 8.84 6.63
CA PRO A 11 -15.73 9.14 6.39
C PRO A 11 -14.83 8.09 7.05
N VAL A 12 -14.86 6.85 6.52
CA VAL A 12 -14.07 5.72 7.01
C VAL A 12 -13.07 5.30 5.94
N HIS A 13 -11.79 5.30 6.31
CA HIS A 13 -10.73 4.75 5.48
C HIS A 13 -10.65 3.23 5.61
N ILE A 14 -10.38 2.55 4.51
CA ILE A 14 -10.09 1.11 4.46
C ILE A 14 -8.58 0.94 4.45
N GLU A 15 -8.04 0.36 5.52
CA GLU A 15 -6.65 -0.04 5.63
C GLU A 15 -6.48 -1.54 5.31
N ILE A 16 -5.43 -1.88 4.57
CA ILE A 16 -5.00 -3.27 4.40
C ILE A 16 -3.65 -3.46 5.08
N ASP A 17 -3.65 -4.30 6.12
CA ASP A 17 -2.48 -4.71 6.88
C ASP A 17 -2.05 -6.14 6.52
N GLY A 18 -0.73 -6.32 6.36
CA GLY A 18 -0.12 -7.59 6.04
C GLY A 18 -0.05 -7.90 4.54
N GLY A 19 1.07 -8.52 4.12
CA GLY A 19 1.24 -9.01 2.75
C GLY A 19 1.37 -7.94 1.66
N VAL A 20 1.50 -6.65 2.01
CA VAL A 20 1.72 -5.57 1.04
C VAL A 20 3.15 -5.59 0.51
N THR A 21 3.28 -5.76 -0.80
CA THR A 21 4.53 -5.75 -1.58
C THR A 21 4.32 -4.95 -2.87
N THR A 22 5.35 -4.83 -3.72
CA THR A 22 5.23 -4.25 -5.06
C THR A 22 4.23 -5.00 -5.95
N GLU A 23 4.04 -6.30 -5.73
CA GLU A 23 3.12 -7.13 -6.49
C GLU A 23 1.67 -7.00 -6.00
N THR A 24 1.46 -6.84 -4.68
CA THR A 24 0.10 -6.84 -4.09
C THR A 24 -0.47 -5.44 -3.88
N ALA A 25 0.37 -4.41 -3.73
CA ALA A 25 -0.05 -3.01 -3.61
C ALA A 25 -1.05 -2.54 -4.70
N PRO A 26 -0.82 -2.79 -6.00
CA PRO A 26 -1.81 -2.42 -7.03
C PRO A 26 -3.13 -3.18 -6.88
N LEU A 27 -3.11 -4.42 -6.39
CA LEU A 27 -4.33 -5.22 -6.25
C LEU A 27 -5.25 -4.62 -5.19
N VAL A 28 -4.69 -4.25 -4.03
CA VAL A 28 -5.45 -3.69 -2.92
C VAL A 28 -5.88 -2.25 -3.17
N ALA A 29 -5.04 -1.45 -3.84
CA ALA A 29 -5.40 -0.11 -4.28
C ALA A 29 -6.59 -0.16 -5.25
N LYS A 30 -6.53 -1.03 -6.28
CA LYS A 30 -7.64 -1.24 -7.23
C LYS A 30 -8.91 -1.77 -6.56
N ALA A 31 -8.79 -2.54 -5.48
CA ALA A 31 -9.93 -3.03 -4.70
C ALA A 31 -10.62 -1.92 -3.86
N GLY A 32 -9.96 -0.76 -3.71
CA GLY A 32 -10.46 0.42 -3.03
C GLY A 32 -9.90 0.61 -1.62
N ALA A 33 -8.70 0.10 -1.31
CA ALA A 33 -7.99 0.44 -0.09
C ALA A 33 -7.53 1.92 -0.13
N ASP A 34 -7.66 2.60 1.00
CA ASP A 34 -7.21 3.98 1.18
C ASP A 34 -5.81 4.04 1.81
N VAL A 35 -5.51 3.07 2.69
CA VAL A 35 -4.25 2.98 3.43
C VAL A 35 -3.65 1.59 3.25
N LEU A 36 -2.33 1.53 3.07
CA LEU A 36 -1.57 0.29 2.92
C LEU A 36 -0.50 0.22 4.00
N VAL A 37 -0.44 -0.90 4.74
CA VAL A 37 0.58 -1.14 5.77
C VAL A 37 1.55 -2.22 5.28
N ALA A 38 2.84 -1.86 5.24
CA ALA A 38 3.90 -2.74 4.78
C ALA A 38 5.07 -2.72 5.78
N GLY A 39 5.38 -3.87 6.36
CA GLY A 39 6.52 -4.04 7.26
C GLY A 39 7.69 -4.73 6.57
N SER A 40 7.59 -6.05 6.37
CA SER A 40 8.67 -6.86 5.80
C SER A 40 9.14 -6.37 4.43
N ALA A 41 8.23 -5.92 3.57
CA ALA A 41 8.59 -5.35 2.26
C ALA A 41 9.35 -4.03 2.37
N VAL A 42 9.03 -3.19 3.36
CA VAL A 42 9.75 -1.92 3.61
C VAL A 42 11.17 -2.21 4.09
N PHE A 43 11.33 -3.11 5.06
CA PHE A 43 12.63 -3.35 5.69
C PHE A 43 13.54 -4.32 4.91
N LYS A 44 13.04 -4.94 3.84
CA LYS A 44 13.79 -5.94 3.06
C LYS A 44 15.11 -5.36 2.54
N GLY A 45 16.22 -6.04 2.87
CA GLY A 45 17.56 -5.71 2.40
C GLY A 45 18.23 -4.51 3.08
N GLY A 46 17.50 -3.74 3.90
CA GLY A 46 18.08 -2.64 4.66
C GLY A 46 18.50 -3.05 6.07
N SER A 47 19.29 -2.20 6.70
CA SER A 47 19.71 -2.33 8.09
C SER A 47 19.97 -0.97 8.71
N VAL A 48 20.28 -0.93 10.01
CA VAL A 48 20.72 0.30 10.68
C VAL A 48 21.97 0.91 10.02
N ARG A 49 22.85 0.06 9.46
CA ARG A 49 24.09 0.51 8.79
C ARG A 49 23.88 0.88 7.32
N ASP A 50 22.81 0.38 6.72
CA ASP A 50 22.42 0.68 5.33
C ASP A 50 20.89 0.87 5.24
N PRO A 51 20.39 2.07 5.57
CA PRO A 51 18.96 2.35 5.56
C PRO A 51 18.41 2.75 4.18
N ALA A 52 19.28 2.92 3.17
CA ALA A 52 18.87 3.35 1.84
C ALA A 52 17.78 2.47 1.19
N PRO A 53 17.80 1.12 1.35
CA PRO A 53 16.74 0.26 0.84
C PRO A 53 15.34 0.59 1.36
N TYR A 54 15.19 1.09 2.60
CA TYR A 54 13.85 1.39 3.15
C TYR A 54 13.12 2.43 2.33
N GLY A 55 13.80 3.53 1.98
CA GLY A 55 13.24 4.58 1.14
C GLY A 55 12.94 4.11 -0.28
N ALA A 56 13.83 3.29 -0.86
CA ALA A 56 13.64 2.71 -2.18
C ALA A 56 12.41 1.78 -2.21
N ASN A 57 12.27 0.90 -1.21
CA ASN A 57 11.15 -0.02 -1.08
C ASN A 57 9.82 0.73 -0.89
N ILE A 58 9.78 1.74 -0.02
CA ILE A 58 8.59 2.57 0.19
C ILE A 58 8.17 3.24 -1.12
N ARG A 59 9.13 3.80 -1.87
CA ARG A 59 8.84 4.46 -3.16
C ARG A 59 8.28 3.47 -4.17
N ALA A 60 8.91 2.30 -4.31
CA ALA A 60 8.45 1.26 -5.24
C ALA A 60 7.02 0.79 -4.91
N ILE A 61 6.69 0.58 -3.64
CA ILE A 61 5.33 0.21 -3.20
C ILE A 61 4.32 1.32 -3.55
N ARG A 62 4.68 2.59 -3.32
CA ARG A 62 3.81 3.74 -3.66
C ARG A 62 3.59 3.86 -5.16
N GLU A 63 4.64 3.73 -5.96
CA GLU A 63 4.55 3.79 -7.42
C GLU A 63 3.69 2.64 -7.96
N ALA A 64 3.88 1.42 -7.44
CA ALA A 64 3.06 0.27 -7.81
C ALA A 64 1.58 0.49 -7.48
N ALA A 65 1.26 1.00 -6.28
CA ALA A 65 -0.12 1.34 -5.90
C ALA A 65 -0.71 2.44 -6.80
N ALA A 66 0.05 3.50 -7.06
CA ALA A 66 -0.40 4.63 -7.87
C ALA A 66 -0.66 4.26 -9.34
N SER A 67 0.07 3.26 -9.88
CA SER A 67 -0.05 2.84 -11.29
C SER A 67 -1.45 2.37 -11.72
N VAL A 68 -2.31 2.02 -10.76
CA VAL A 68 -3.69 1.54 -11.01
C VAL A 68 -4.77 2.54 -10.60
N LEU A 69 -4.38 3.66 -10.01
CA LEU A 69 -5.29 4.74 -9.65
C LEU A 69 -5.44 5.68 -10.85
N ALA A 70 -6.65 6.15 -11.11
CA ALA A 70 -6.84 7.19 -12.12
C ALA A 70 -6.06 8.45 -11.70
N PRO A 71 -5.47 9.21 -12.66
CA PRO A 71 -4.92 10.52 -12.34
C PRO A 71 -6.00 11.39 -11.69
N ALA A 72 -5.62 12.09 -10.63
CA ALA A 72 -6.46 13.04 -9.92
C ALA A 72 -6.84 14.23 -10.81
#